data_AF-A0A959UQD5-F1
#
_entry.id   AF-A0A959UQD5-F1
#
_cell.length_a   1.000
_cell.length_b   1.000
_cell.length_c   1.000
_cell.angle_alpha   90.00
_cell.angle_beta   90.00
_cell.angle_gamma   90.00
#
_symmetry.space_group_name_H-M   'P 1'
#
loop_
_entity.id
_entity.type
_entity.pdbx_description
1 polymer ?
#
loop_
_entity_poly.entity_id
_entity_poly.type
_entity_poly.pdbx_seq_one_letter_code
_entity_poly.pdbx_strand_id
1 'polypeptide(L)'
;MIHNLGSDRQAQLMQMLAVTMDILKEKGQFDEVHKELNARRDQMESLLKKDHDMVGKVLKTHLIIEFCISERLIHEFPHSNFVGARLSFSQKIRLLPQTDPLVELLSPAIRELNKIRNKFAHDLNAEISLADMPTIRKTVPLFVRSTHDSVDYLLTSFAASCDMIRPTSSFVREALALAQHEALERLGLGHLSNYRASV
;
A
#
# COMPACT_ATOMS: atom_id res chain seq x y z
N MET A 1 22.46 5.59 -13.42
CA MET A 1 23.73 6.03 -14.02
C MET A 1 24.62 6.53 -12.89
N ILE A 2 25.47 5.65 -12.35
CA ILE A 2 26.54 6.07 -11.45
C ILE A 2 27.64 6.58 -12.37
N HIS A 3 27.94 7.88 -12.30
CA HIS A 3 29.08 8.44 -13.02
C HIS A 3 30.34 7.71 -12.56
N ASN A 4 30.95 6.95 -13.48
CA ASN A 4 32.26 6.37 -13.26
C ASN A 4 33.23 7.54 -13.10
N LEU A 5 33.66 7.82 -11.86
CA LEU A 5 34.71 8.79 -11.61
C LEU A 5 35.96 8.25 -12.34
N GLY A 6 36.53 9.04 -13.27
CA GLY A 6 37.75 8.63 -13.97
C GLY A 6 38.83 8.19 -12.98
N SER A 7 39.60 7.17 -13.35
CA SER A 7 40.55 6.47 -12.47
C SER A 7 41.47 7.40 -11.66
N ASP A 8 41.92 8.49 -12.28
CA ASP A 8 42.77 9.51 -11.62
C ASP A 8 42.05 10.22 -10.46
N ARG A 9 40.75 10.50 -10.60
CA ARG A 9 39.97 11.17 -9.56
C ARG A 9 39.72 10.24 -8.37
N GLN A 10 39.54 8.94 -8.60
CA GLN A 10 39.46 7.96 -7.53
C GLN A 10 40.78 7.83 -6.76
N ALA A 11 41.91 7.77 -7.48
CA ALA A 11 43.23 7.70 -6.86
C ALA A 11 43.51 8.93 -5.98
N GLN A 12 43.21 10.13 -6.48
CA GLN A 12 43.35 11.39 -5.72
C GLN A 12 42.48 11.41 -4.45
N LEU A 13 41.23 10.93 -4.53
CA LEU A 13 40.34 10.84 -3.37
C LEU A 13 40.87 9.88 -2.30
N MET A 14 41.37 8.71 -2.70
CA MET A 14 41.94 7.73 -1.77
C MET A 14 43.21 8.26 -1.10
N GLN A 15 44.06 8.98 -1.84
CA GLN A 15 45.27 9.58 -1.29
C GLN A 15 44.94 10.70 -0.29
N MET A 16 43.96 11.56 -0.61
CA MET A 16 43.46 12.57 0.32
C MET A 16 42.90 11.93 1.61
N LEU A 17 42.18 10.82 1.50
CA LEU A 17 41.62 10.10 2.64
C LEU A 17 42.70 9.52 3.55
N ALA A 18 43.75 8.94 2.96
CA ALA A 18 44.91 8.43 3.70
C ALA A 18 45.61 9.54 4.50
N VAL A 19 45.93 10.66 3.84
CA VAL A 19 46.53 11.84 4.50
C VAL A 19 45.63 12.38 5.62
N THR A 20 44.31 12.41 5.40
CA THR A 20 43.34 12.84 6.43
C THR A 20 43.38 11.92 7.65
N MET A 21 43.46 10.60 7.45
CA MET A 21 43.56 9.65 8.56
C MET A 21 44.85 9.81 9.36
N ASP A 22 45.96 10.09 8.70
CA ASP A 22 47.25 10.32 9.37
C ASP A 22 47.21 11.59 10.22
N ILE A 23 46.66 12.69 9.71
CA ILE A 23 46.44 13.93 10.48
C ILE A 23 45.56 13.68 11.71
N LEU A 24 44.50 12.89 11.58
CA LEU A 24 43.61 12.57 12.71
C LEU A 24 44.34 11.76 13.80
N LYS A 25 45.26 10.86 13.42
CA LYS A 25 46.09 10.10 14.36
C LYS A 25 47.09 11.01 15.06
N GLU A 26 47.80 11.85 14.32
CA GLU A 26 48.75 12.83 14.87
C GLU A 26 48.11 13.76 15.91
N LYS A 27 46.86 14.15 15.66
CA LYS A 27 46.09 15.00 16.58
C LYS A 27 45.45 14.26 17.76
N GLY A 28 45.59 12.93 17.84
CA GLY A 28 44.91 12.12 18.85
C GLY A 28 43.38 12.10 18.73
N GLN A 29 42.83 12.52 17.58
CA GLN A 29 41.37 12.61 17.33
C GLN A 29 40.81 11.37 16.63
N PHE A 30 41.68 10.49 16.15
CA PHE A 30 41.32 9.30 15.37
C PHE A 30 40.30 8.40 16.08
N ASP A 31 40.52 8.12 17.37
CA ASP A 31 39.65 7.22 18.15
C ASP A 31 38.26 7.82 18.39
N GLU A 32 38.19 9.13 18.64
CA GLU A 32 36.92 9.84 18.86
C GLU A 32 36.09 9.89 17.57
N VAL A 33 36.73 10.18 16.44
CA VAL A 33 36.09 10.13 15.12
C VAL A 33 35.59 8.71 14.81
N HIS A 34 36.41 7.69 15.05
CA HIS A 34 35.98 6.31 14.82
C HIS A 34 34.83 5.89 15.72
N LYS A 35 34.84 6.28 16.99
CA LYS A 35 33.76 6.00 17.93
C LYS A 35 32.43 6.60 17.44
N GLU A 36 32.43 7.86 17.01
CA GLU A 36 31.24 8.53 16.47
C GLU A 36 30.74 7.87 15.17
N LEU A 37 31.64 7.52 14.25
CA LEU A 37 31.27 6.84 13.00
C LEU A 37 30.68 5.45 13.27
N ASN A 38 31.26 4.69 14.19
CA ASN A 38 30.74 3.40 14.60
C ASN A 38 29.36 3.54 15.27
N ALA A 39 29.17 4.52 16.15
CA ALA A 39 27.85 4.78 16.76
C ALA A 39 26.78 5.09 15.72
N ARG A 40 27.10 5.91 14.70
CA ARG A 40 26.18 6.20 13.57
C ARG A 40 25.91 4.97 12.71
N ARG A 41 26.93 4.15 12.45
CA ARG A 41 26.77 2.88 11.73
C ARG A 41 25.85 1.94 12.50
N ASP A 42 26.06 1.79 13.80
CA ASP A 42 25.26 0.91 14.65
C ASP A 42 23.80 1.42 14.72
N GLN A 43 23.58 2.73 14.75
CA GLN A 43 22.25 3.34 14.59
C GLN A 43 21.62 2.97 13.24
N MET A 44 22.35 3.10 12.13
CA MET A 44 21.85 2.74 10.80
C MET A 44 21.54 1.24 10.69
N GLU A 45 22.43 0.38 11.21
CA GLU A 45 22.19 -1.06 11.27
C GLU A 45 20.96 -1.39 12.10
N SER A 46 20.70 -0.68 13.20
CA SER A 46 19.49 -0.90 14.01
C SER A 46 18.22 -0.61 13.21
N LEU A 47 18.21 0.45 12.38
CA LEU A 47 17.09 0.77 11.49
C LEU A 47 16.90 -0.30 10.40
N LEU A 48 17.99 -0.85 9.87
CA LEU A 48 17.93 -1.92 8.86
C LEU A 48 17.60 -3.30 9.45
N LYS A 49 17.83 -3.54 10.74
CA LYS A 49 17.49 -4.81 11.42
C LYS A 49 16.06 -4.82 11.97
N LYS A 50 15.38 -3.67 12.05
CA LYS A 50 13.96 -3.64 12.40
C LYS A 50 13.16 -4.51 11.45
N ASP A 51 12.15 -5.18 11.98
CA ASP A 51 11.34 -6.14 11.25
C ASP A 51 10.57 -5.46 10.11
N HIS A 52 11.07 -5.62 8.88
CA HIS A 52 10.50 -5.01 7.67
C HIS A 52 9.27 -5.74 7.15
N ASP A 53 8.89 -6.86 7.78
CA ASP A 53 7.79 -7.70 7.33
C ASP A 53 6.49 -6.91 7.21
N MET A 54 6.25 -5.98 8.14
CA MET A 54 5.00 -5.21 8.14
C MET A 54 4.93 -4.17 7.02
N VAL A 55 6.02 -3.44 6.76
CA VAL A 55 6.14 -2.53 5.60
C VAL A 55 5.88 -3.31 4.31
N GLY A 56 6.53 -4.47 4.19
CA GLY A 56 6.38 -5.35 3.04
C GLY A 56 4.95 -5.85 2.85
N LYS A 57 4.28 -6.25 3.93
CA LYS A 57 2.87 -6.72 3.91
C LYS A 57 1.91 -5.62 3.51
N VAL A 58 2.03 -4.43 4.10
CA VAL A 58 1.19 -3.27 3.73
C VAL A 58 1.42 -2.90 2.26
N LEU A 59 2.66 -2.85 1.80
CA LEU A 59 3.00 -2.56 0.41
C LEU A 59 2.43 -3.61 -0.55
N LYS A 60 2.60 -4.90 -0.25
CA LYS A 60 2.04 -6.00 -1.06
C LYS A 60 0.51 -5.92 -1.13
N THR A 61 -0.15 -5.70 0.01
CA THR A 61 -1.61 -5.53 0.08
C THR A 61 -2.06 -4.37 -0.81
N HIS A 62 -1.36 -3.24 -0.74
CA HIS A 62 -1.61 -2.09 -1.60
C HIS A 62 -1.47 -2.41 -3.08
N LEU A 63 -0.39 -3.09 -3.48
CA LEU A 63 -0.14 -3.47 -4.88
C LEU A 63 -1.20 -4.44 -5.42
N ILE A 64 -1.65 -5.41 -4.63
CA ILE A 64 -2.72 -6.34 -4.99
C ILE A 64 -4.02 -5.57 -5.25
N ILE A 65 -4.38 -4.65 -4.35
CA ILE A 65 -5.61 -3.85 -4.50
C ILE A 65 -5.48 -2.91 -5.71
N GLU A 66 -4.31 -2.31 -5.92
CA GLU A 66 -4.06 -1.46 -7.08
C GLU A 66 -4.21 -2.22 -8.39
N PHE A 67 -3.72 -3.48 -8.43
CA PHE A 67 -3.92 -4.38 -9.55
C PHE A 67 -5.42 -4.60 -9.80
N CYS A 68 -6.20 -4.96 -8.77
CA CYS A 68 -7.65 -5.19 -8.90
C CYS A 68 -8.40 -3.96 -9.43
N ILE A 69 -8.08 -2.78 -8.89
CA ILE A 69 -8.65 -1.50 -9.34
C ILE A 69 -8.26 -1.22 -10.80
N SER A 70 -7.01 -1.49 -11.17
CA SER A 70 -6.53 -1.26 -12.53
C SER A 70 -7.25 -2.18 -13.53
N GLU A 71 -7.44 -3.45 -13.21
CA GLU A 71 -8.23 -4.37 -14.04
C GLU A 71 -9.67 -3.88 -14.21
N ARG A 72 -10.31 -3.41 -13.13
CA ARG A 72 -11.67 -2.84 -13.23
C ARG A 72 -11.73 -1.61 -14.12
N LEU A 73 -10.78 -0.69 -13.99
CA LEU A 73 -10.75 0.52 -14.82
C LEU A 73 -10.54 0.19 -16.30
N ILE A 74 -9.63 -0.75 -16.63
CA ILE A 74 -9.40 -1.19 -18.01
C ILE A 74 -10.68 -1.77 -18.61
N HIS A 75 -11.43 -2.56 -17.83
CA HIS A 75 -12.71 -3.10 -18.26
C HIS A 75 -13.79 -2.03 -18.46
N GLU A 76 -13.92 -1.06 -17.55
CA GLU A 76 -14.90 0.02 -17.65
C GLU A 76 -14.59 1.02 -18.77
N PHE A 77 -13.31 1.22 -19.09
CA PHE A 77 -12.87 2.13 -20.16
C PHE A 77 -11.88 1.45 -21.13
N PRO A 78 -12.35 0.55 -22.01
CA PRO A 78 -11.50 -0.28 -22.88
C PRO A 78 -10.59 0.49 -23.83
N HIS A 79 -10.95 1.74 -24.16
CA HIS A 79 -10.20 2.59 -25.09
C HIS A 79 -9.27 3.60 -24.39
N SER A 80 -9.20 3.58 -23.06
CA SER A 80 -8.38 4.50 -22.27
C SER A 80 -6.96 3.98 -22.10
N ASN A 81 -5.95 4.83 -22.34
CA ASN A 81 -4.55 4.49 -22.08
C ASN A 81 -4.15 4.80 -20.63
N PHE A 82 -4.66 4.03 -19.67
CA PHE A 82 -4.33 4.22 -18.25
C PHE A 82 -2.86 3.94 -17.92
N VAL A 83 -2.21 3.06 -18.68
CA VAL A 83 -0.78 2.74 -18.51
C VAL A 83 0.07 3.98 -18.84
N GLY A 84 -0.19 4.64 -19.95
CA GLY A 84 0.48 5.88 -20.34
C GLY A 84 0.16 7.07 -19.42
N ALA A 85 -1.05 7.10 -18.85
CA ALA A 85 -1.49 8.18 -17.96
C ALA A 85 -0.81 8.17 -16.58
N ARG A 86 -0.17 7.06 -16.18
CA ARG A 86 0.55 6.91 -14.89
C ARG A 86 -0.24 7.43 -13.68
N LEU A 87 -1.52 7.08 -13.63
CA LEU A 87 -2.42 7.51 -12.57
C LEU A 87 -1.93 7.04 -11.20
N SER A 88 -1.96 7.93 -10.21
CA SER A 88 -1.72 7.57 -8.82
C SER A 88 -2.85 6.70 -8.27
N PHE A 89 -2.56 5.94 -7.22
CA PHE A 89 -3.55 5.11 -6.53
C PHE A 89 -4.83 5.89 -6.13
N SER A 90 -4.66 7.11 -5.62
CA SER A 90 -5.80 7.97 -5.23
C SER A 90 -6.59 8.49 -6.43
N GLN A 91 -5.95 8.69 -7.59
CA GLN A 91 -6.64 9.00 -8.84
C GLN A 91 -7.45 7.79 -9.33
N LYS A 92 -6.87 6.58 -9.30
CA LYS A 92 -7.56 5.35 -9.71
C LYS A 92 -8.82 5.08 -8.88
N ILE A 93 -8.75 5.22 -7.55
CA ILE A 93 -9.94 5.07 -6.68
C ILE A 93 -11.06 6.04 -7.07
N ARG A 94 -10.72 7.29 -7.42
CA ARG A 94 -11.71 8.31 -7.81
C ARG A 94 -12.40 8.00 -9.15
N LEU A 95 -11.78 7.20 -10.00
CA LEU A 95 -12.34 6.78 -11.28
C LEU A 95 -13.21 5.53 -11.19
N LEU A 96 -13.20 4.82 -10.05
CA LEU A 96 -14.08 3.68 -9.87
C LEU A 96 -15.55 4.13 -9.87
N PRO A 97 -16.46 3.35 -10.49
CA PRO A 97 -17.87 3.71 -10.58
C PRO A 97 -18.50 3.70 -9.18
N GLN A 98 -18.72 4.86 -8.59
CA GLN A 98 -19.29 4.98 -7.23
C GLN A 98 -20.76 4.52 -7.17
N THR A 99 -21.39 4.27 -8.32
CA THR A 99 -22.71 3.64 -8.42
C THR A 99 -22.68 2.13 -8.17
N ASP A 100 -21.50 1.51 -8.16
CA ASP A 100 -21.31 0.11 -7.77
C ASP A 100 -21.22 0.03 -6.24
N PRO A 101 -22.19 -0.61 -5.54
CA PRO A 101 -22.22 -0.55 -4.09
C PRO A 101 -21.05 -1.28 -3.43
N LEU A 102 -20.40 -2.24 -4.12
CA LEU A 102 -19.18 -2.86 -3.61
C LEU A 102 -18.02 -1.88 -3.62
N VAL A 103 -17.90 -1.09 -4.70
CA VAL A 103 -16.92 -0.01 -4.79
C VAL A 103 -17.17 1.02 -3.69
N GLU A 104 -18.41 1.44 -3.50
CA GLU A 104 -18.78 2.41 -2.47
C GLU A 104 -18.43 1.90 -1.06
N LEU A 105 -18.73 0.63 -0.77
CA LEU A 105 -18.46 -0.02 0.50
C LEU A 105 -16.95 -0.18 0.80
N LEU A 106 -16.17 -0.57 -0.21
CA LEU A 106 -14.73 -0.85 -0.05
C LEU A 106 -13.87 0.43 -0.11
N SER A 107 -14.30 1.46 -0.84
CA SER A 107 -13.49 2.67 -1.08
C SER A 107 -12.98 3.35 0.19
N PRO A 108 -13.76 3.52 1.28
CA PRO A 108 -13.26 4.08 2.53
C PRO A 108 -12.09 3.28 3.13
N ALA A 109 -12.20 1.95 3.15
CA ALA A 109 -11.16 1.06 3.66
C ALA A 109 -9.90 1.08 2.78
N ILE A 110 -10.06 1.18 1.47
CA ILE A 110 -8.94 1.31 0.52
C ILE A 110 -8.18 2.64 0.76
N ARG A 111 -8.90 3.74 1.01
CA ARG A 111 -8.28 5.03 1.34
C ARG A 111 -7.55 4.97 2.68
N GLU A 112 -8.08 4.26 3.67
CA GLU A 112 -7.41 3.99 4.95
C GLU A 112 -6.08 3.25 4.74
N LEU A 113 -6.07 2.18 3.94
CA LEU A 113 -4.83 1.47 3.59
C LEU A 113 -3.81 2.39 2.92
N ASN A 114 -4.24 3.29 2.03
CA ASN A 114 -3.32 4.23 1.39
C ASN A 114 -2.68 5.21 2.40
N LYS A 115 -3.43 5.64 3.42
CA LYS A 115 -2.89 6.48 4.50
C LYS A 115 -1.85 5.72 5.31
N ILE A 116 -2.14 4.47 5.66
CA ILE A 116 -1.22 3.58 6.37
C ILE A 116 0.06 3.35 5.55
N ARG A 117 -0.08 3.03 4.25
CA ARG A 117 1.06 2.86 3.34
C ARG A 117 1.92 4.13 3.28
N ASN A 118 1.29 5.31 3.20
CA ASN A 118 2.02 6.57 3.22
C ASN A 118 2.77 6.80 4.53
N LYS A 119 2.22 6.40 5.68
CA LYS A 119 2.92 6.44 6.98
C LYS A 119 4.22 5.63 6.91
N PHE A 120 4.14 4.38 6.45
CA PHE A 120 5.33 3.53 6.28
C PHE A 120 6.33 4.05 5.24
N ALA A 121 5.88 4.82 4.25
CA ALA A 121 6.77 5.42 3.26
C ALA A 121 7.54 6.65 3.78
N HIS A 122 7.07 7.29 4.86
CA HIS A 122 7.65 8.52 5.40
C HIS A 122 8.29 8.37 6.79
N ASP A 123 8.05 7.26 7.48
CA ASP A 123 8.54 7.02 8.84
C ASP A 123 9.18 5.62 8.95
N LEU A 124 10.50 5.59 9.18
CA LEU A 124 11.29 4.36 9.36
C LEU A 124 10.96 3.61 10.66
N ASN A 125 10.28 4.26 11.60
CA ASN A 125 9.84 3.67 12.86
C ASN A 125 8.33 3.43 12.88
N ALA A 126 7.66 3.53 11.74
CA ALA A 126 6.22 3.32 11.68
C ALA A 126 5.85 1.93 12.18
N GLU A 127 4.92 1.89 13.12
CA GLU A 127 4.24 0.68 13.57
C GLU A 127 2.76 0.77 13.23
N ILE A 128 2.11 -0.38 13.17
CA ILE A 128 0.68 -0.50 12.90
C ILE A 128 0.07 -1.55 13.84
N SER A 129 -1.10 -1.22 14.33
CA SER A 129 -1.95 -2.07 15.15
C SER A 129 -3.35 -2.19 14.51
N LEU A 130 -4.18 -3.06 15.07
CA LEU A 130 -5.59 -3.18 14.67
C LEU A 130 -6.37 -1.88 14.89
N ALA A 131 -5.96 -1.05 15.87
CA ALA A 131 -6.60 0.23 16.15
C ALA A 131 -6.35 1.28 15.06
N ASP A 132 -5.30 1.11 14.26
CA ASP A 132 -4.97 1.99 13.12
C ASP A 132 -5.79 1.66 11.86
N MET A 133 -6.55 0.56 11.88
CA MET A 133 -7.34 0.05 10.74
C MET A 133 -8.86 -0.07 11.04
N PRO A 134 -9.49 0.94 11.67
CA PRO A 134 -10.88 0.82 12.11
C PRO A 134 -11.85 0.63 10.95
N THR A 135 -11.58 1.19 9.78
CA THR A 135 -12.45 1.05 8.62
C THR A 135 -12.30 -0.34 8.01
N ILE A 136 -11.07 -0.78 7.76
CA ILE A 136 -10.80 -2.13 7.24
C ILE A 136 -11.38 -3.21 8.19
N ARG A 137 -11.21 -3.05 9.50
CA ARG A 137 -11.73 -3.98 10.52
C ARG A 137 -13.26 -4.07 10.53
N LYS A 138 -13.96 -3.01 10.16
CA LYS A 138 -15.43 -3.01 9.98
C LYS A 138 -15.86 -3.62 8.65
N THR A 139 -15.05 -3.44 7.60
CA THR A 139 -15.38 -3.88 6.24
C THR A 139 -15.14 -5.37 6.03
N VAL A 140 -14.02 -5.93 6.49
CA VAL A 140 -13.65 -7.34 6.26
C VAL A 140 -14.72 -8.35 6.71
N PRO A 141 -15.35 -8.22 7.89
CA PRO A 141 -16.36 -9.16 8.37
C PRO A 141 -17.60 -9.27 7.47
N LEU A 142 -17.84 -8.30 6.58
CA LEU A 142 -18.95 -8.35 5.62
C LEU A 142 -18.72 -9.40 4.53
N PHE A 143 -17.48 -9.81 4.31
CA PHE A 143 -17.06 -10.71 3.22
C PHE A 143 -16.50 -12.03 3.73
N VAL A 144 -15.86 -12.01 4.91
CA VAL A 144 -15.17 -13.17 5.47
C VAL A 144 -15.69 -13.44 6.87
N ARG A 145 -16.16 -14.67 7.10
CA ARG A 145 -16.59 -15.13 8.42
C ARG A 145 -15.38 -15.67 9.18
N SER A 146 -14.74 -14.85 9.98
CA SER A 146 -13.61 -15.26 10.82
C SER A 146 -13.53 -14.43 12.09
N THR A 147 -12.95 -15.03 13.12
CA THR A 147 -12.70 -14.44 14.44
C THR A 147 -11.24 -14.11 14.68
N HIS A 148 -10.36 -14.31 13.69
CA HIS A 148 -8.94 -13.97 13.83
C HIS A 148 -8.74 -12.45 13.88
N ASP A 149 -8.14 -11.97 14.96
CA ASP A 149 -7.87 -10.55 15.19
C ASP A 149 -6.35 -10.32 15.18
N SER A 150 -5.77 -10.32 13.98
CA SER A 150 -4.37 -9.94 13.75
C SER A 150 -4.25 -9.01 12.56
N VAL A 151 -3.25 -8.13 12.57
CA VAL A 151 -2.99 -7.21 11.45
C VAL A 151 -2.77 -7.97 10.15
N ASP A 152 -1.98 -9.04 10.20
CA ASP A 152 -1.64 -9.88 9.06
C ASP A 152 -2.87 -10.52 8.43
N TYR A 153 -3.73 -11.10 9.28
CA TYR A 153 -4.99 -11.68 8.85
C TYR A 153 -5.90 -10.63 8.23
N LEU A 154 -6.00 -9.46 8.86
CA LEU A 154 -6.87 -8.38 8.43
C LEU A 154 -6.45 -7.83 7.06
N LEU A 155 -5.14 -7.60 6.85
CA LEU A 155 -4.60 -7.17 5.56
C LEU A 155 -4.84 -8.20 4.46
N THR A 156 -4.59 -9.48 4.74
CA THR A 156 -4.78 -10.57 3.79
C THR A 156 -6.25 -10.72 3.40
N SER A 157 -7.14 -10.74 4.40
CA SER A 157 -8.59 -10.84 4.18
C SER A 157 -9.11 -9.62 3.43
N PHE A 158 -8.60 -8.44 3.74
CA PHE A 158 -9.00 -7.22 3.05
C PHE A 158 -8.59 -7.21 1.57
N ALA A 159 -7.37 -7.66 1.25
CA ALA A 159 -6.95 -7.84 -0.14
C ALA A 159 -7.89 -8.81 -0.88
N ALA A 160 -8.25 -9.93 -0.24
CA ALA A 160 -9.20 -10.89 -0.80
C ALA A 160 -10.60 -10.29 -1.02
N SER A 161 -11.11 -9.50 -0.07
CA SER A 161 -12.39 -8.79 -0.25
C SER A 161 -12.35 -7.81 -1.43
N CYS A 162 -11.22 -7.14 -1.64
CA CYS A 162 -11.05 -6.21 -2.76
C CYS A 162 -10.97 -6.91 -4.12
N ASP A 163 -10.77 -8.22 -4.17
CA ASP A 163 -10.86 -9.01 -5.41
C ASP A 163 -12.23 -8.86 -6.08
N MET A 164 -13.28 -8.63 -5.28
CA MET A 164 -14.65 -8.41 -5.77
C MET A 164 -14.83 -7.12 -6.58
N ILE A 165 -13.86 -6.21 -6.54
CA ILE A 165 -13.87 -4.99 -7.38
C ILE A 165 -13.60 -5.35 -8.85
N ARG A 166 -12.84 -6.43 -9.07
CA ARG A 166 -12.49 -6.86 -10.42
C ARG A 166 -13.74 -7.17 -11.24
N PRO A 167 -13.65 -7.11 -12.58
CA PRO A 167 -14.75 -7.52 -13.44
C PRO A 167 -15.15 -8.95 -13.10
N THR A 168 -16.38 -9.12 -12.58
CA THR A 168 -16.97 -10.41 -12.28
C THR A 168 -17.89 -10.83 -13.42
N SER A 169 -18.16 -12.14 -13.53
CA SER A 169 -19.08 -12.65 -14.54
C SER A 169 -20.46 -11.99 -14.41
N SER A 170 -21.21 -11.92 -15.52
CA SER A 170 -22.59 -11.40 -15.53
C SER A 170 -23.46 -12.04 -14.45
N PHE A 171 -23.31 -13.35 -14.26
CA PHE A 171 -24.01 -14.11 -13.22
C PHE A 171 -23.76 -13.57 -11.80
N VAL A 172 -22.49 -13.31 -11.42
CA VAL A 172 -22.17 -12.81 -10.07
C VAL A 172 -22.71 -11.40 -9.88
N ARG A 173 -22.63 -10.56 -10.92
CA ARG A 173 -23.20 -9.21 -10.90
C ARG A 173 -24.71 -9.22 -10.72
N GLU A 174 -25.42 -10.08 -11.45
CA GLU A 174 -26.88 -10.23 -11.34
C GLU A 174 -27.28 -10.74 -9.96
N ALA A 175 -26.59 -11.76 -9.44
CA ALA A 175 -26.85 -12.29 -8.11
C ALA A 175 -26.65 -11.23 -7.01
N LEU A 176 -25.59 -10.42 -7.09
CA LEU A 176 -25.33 -9.33 -6.16
C LEU A 176 -26.37 -8.21 -6.27
N ALA A 177 -26.74 -7.82 -7.50
CA ALA A 177 -27.74 -6.78 -7.72
C ALA A 177 -29.12 -7.22 -7.21
N LEU A 178 -29.50 -8.49 -7.41
CA LEU A 178 -30.72 -9.07 -6.87
C LEU A 178 -30.70 -9.10 -5.33
N ALA A 179 -29.60 -9.56 -4.73
CA ALA A 179 -29.45 -9.59 -3.28
C ALA A 179 -29.51 -8.18 -2.66
N GLN A 180 -28.91 -7.18 -3.32
CA GLN A 180 -29.00 -5.78 -2.91
C GLN A 180 -30.43 -5.24 -3.02
N HIS A 181 -31.13 -5.53 -4.13
CA HIS A 181 -32.53 -5.16 -4.29
C HIS A 181 -33.40 -5.75 -3.17
N GLU A 182 -33.28 -7.06 -2.91
CA GLU A 182 -34.03 -7.72 -1.84
C GLU A 182 -33.69 -7.16 -0.45
N ALA A 183 -32.42 -6.85 -0.19
CA ALA A 183 -32.01 -6.22 1.06
C ALA A 183 -32.64 -4.82 1.23
N LEU A 184 -32.65 -4.00 0.17
CA LEU A 184 -33.27 -2.69 0.19
C LEU A 184 -34.78 -2.78 0.42
N GLU A 185 -35.47 -3.72 -0.22
CA GLU A 185 -36.90 -3.97 0.02
C GLU A 185 -37.17 -4.36 1.48
N ARG A 186 -36.39 -5.29 2.04
CA ARG A 186 -36.50 -5.71 3.45
C ARG A 186 -36.26 -4.56 4.45
N LEU A 187 -35.49 -3.55 4.05
CA LEU A 187 -35.21 -2.36 4.85
C LEU A 187 -36.20 -1.21 4.59
N GLY A 188 -37.20 -1.37 3.72
CA GLY A 188 -38.13 -0.30 3.33
C GLY A 188 -37.50 0.78 2.45
N LEU A 189 -36.34 0.50 1.87
CA LEU A 189 -35.54 1.41 1.04
C LEU A 189 -35.59 1.03 -0.45
N GLY A 190 -36.61 0.29 -0.88
CA GLY A 190 -36.77 -0.19 -2.26
C GLY A 190 -36.68 0.91 -3.33
N HIS A 191 -37.11 2.13 -2.99
CA HIS A 191 -37.01 3.31 -3.85
C HIS A 191 -35.57 3.71 -4.24
N LEU A 192 -34.56 3.22 -3.52
CA LEU A 192 -33.14 3.41 -3.84
C LEU A 192 -32.60 2.33 -4.79
N SER A 193 -33.40 1.31 -5.13
CA SER A 193 -32.96 0.25 -6.01
C SER A 193 -33.04 0.67 -7.48
N ASN A 194 -31.92 0.57 -8.19
CA ASN A 194 -31.86 0.73 -9.65
C ASN A 194 -31.97 -0.61 -10.39
N TYR A 195 -32.23 -1.72 -9.69
CA TYR A 195 -32.35 -3.04 -10.30
C TYR A 195 -33.66 -3.13 -11.09
N ARG A 196 -33.55 -3.26 -12.41
CA ARG A 196 -34.66 -3.64 -13.28
C ARG A 196 -34.39 -5.06 -13.77
N ALA A 197 -35.24 -6.01 -13.39
CA ALA A 197 -35.18 -7.35 -13.95
C ALA A 197 -35.21 -7.23 -15.49
N SER A 198 -34.21 -7.81 -16.14
CA SER A 198 -34.24 -7.96 -17.60
C SER A 198 -35.27 -9.04 -17.89
N VAL A 199 -36.37 -8.65 -18.56
CA VAL A 199 -37.38 -9.57 -19.07
C VAL A 199 -36.84 -10.27 -20.31
#